data_AF-A0A0A5GI88-F1
#
_entry.id   AF-A0A0A5GI88-F1
#
_cell.length_a   1.000
_cell.length_b   1.000
_cell.length_c   1.000
_cell.angle_alpha   90.00
_cell.angle_beta   90.00
_cell.angle_gamma   90.00
#
_symmetry.space_group_name_H-M   'P 1'
#
loop_
_entity.id
_entity.type
_entity.pdbx_description
1 polymer ?
#
loop_
_entity_poly.entity_id
_entity_poly.type
_entity_poly.pdbx_seq_one_letter_code
_entity_poly.pdbx_strand_id
1 'polypeptide(L)'
;MKKWLITIALCVLPLGVIAFNSKFYYPKLPFDSVSKKEVVESITQSSKDMVKVAEENGYEWFITRMEQGKARENLKEMISKKGWKFKEQMGSGYIFEKNDKRLIAETEMWTGNFVMVQVPNTWDIPAYIEKDLSVEEELKKYEDVFKQAKEAKVVEDLGNGIHELRGTDAVKFIPEQAKVTSFGKLSYGNIVIEYKLKNLEYAVTYFTYDKRVRKSIYNPETKEMFFKNSWEKKIVKRELE
;
A
#
# COMPACT_ATOMS: atom_id res chain seq x y z
N MET A 1 58.02 -5.93 21.94
CA MET A 1 56.73 -6.46 21.42
C MET A 1 56.93 -6.99 20.02
N LYS A 2 56.45 -8.19 19.69
CA LYS A 2 56.65 -8.76 18.35
C LYS A 2 55.82 -7.98 17.32
N LYS A 3 56.45 -7.40 16.30
CA LYS A 3 55.83 -6.47 15.33
C LYS A 3 54.56 -7.03 14.65
N TRP A 4 54.46 -8.35 14.48
CA TRP A 4 53.30 -9.02 13.90
C TRP A 4 52.02 -8.88 14.74
N LEU A 5 52.13 -8.73 16.07
CA LEU A 5 50.96 -8.52 16.94
C LEU A 5 50.32 -7.14 16.71
N ILE A 6 51.13 -6.13 16.40
CA ILE A 6 50.64 -4.78 16.09
C ILE A 6 49.88 -4.80 14.75
N THR A 7 50.40 -5.52 13.75
CA THR A 7 49.74 -5.68 12.45
C THR A 7 48.39 -6.41 12.57
N ILE A 8 48.31 -7.48 13.36
CA ILE A 8 47.04 -8.18 13.61
C ILE A 8 46.03 -7.26 14.30
N ALA A 9 46.45 -6.55 15.36
CA ALA A 9 45.57 -5.62 16.06
C ALA A 9 45.04 -4.52 15.12
N LEU A 10 45.88 -3.99 14.23
CA LEU A 10 45.51 -2.96 13.26
C LEU A 10 44.49 -3.44 12.22
N CYS A 11 44.48 -4.73 11.87
CA CYS A 11 43.51 -5.32 10.93
C CYS A 11 42.22 -5.78 11.63
N VAL A 12 42.30 -6.32 12.84
CA VAL A 12 41.13 -6.88 13.56
C VAL A 12 40.19 -5.77 14.05
N LEU A 13 40.74 -4.64 14.52
CA LEU A 13 39.93 -3.50 14.98
C LEU A 13 38.95 -2.95 13.92
N PRO A 14 39.38 -2.56 12.71
CA PRO A 14 38.46 -2.04 11.69
C PRO A 14 37.47 -3.09 11.21
N LEU A 15 37.88 -4.37 11.10
CA LEU A 15 36.97 -5.46 10.76
C LEU A 15 35.89 -5.66 11.83
N GLY A 16 36.25 -5.54 13.11
CA GLY A 16 35.30 -5.57 14.22
C GLY A 16 34.27 -4.44 14.15
N VAL A 17 34.70 -3.22 13.83
CA VAL A 17 33.79 -2.07 13.66
C VAL A 17 32.83 -2.27 12.49
N ILE A 18 33.32 -2.77 11.34
CA ILE A 18 32.50 -3.05 10.16
C ILE A 18 31.48 -4.17 10.46
N ALA A 19 31.93 -5.24 11.12
CA ALA A 19 31.05 -6.35 11.51
C ALA A 19 29.96 -5.91 12.49
N PHE A 20 30.29 -5.02 13.43
CA PHE A 20 29.32 -4.48 14.38
C PHE A 20 28.30 -3.55 13.71
N ASN A 21 28.76 -2.64 12.83
CA ASN A 21 27.91 -1.67 12.14
C ASN A 21 26.97 -2.30 11.11
N SER A 22 27.39 -3.38 10.46
CA SER A 22 26.55 -4.09 9.48
C SER A 22 25.40 -4.89 10.10
N LYS A 23 25.41 -5.09 11.44
CA LYS A 23 24.47 -5.98 12.13
C LYS A 23 24.45 -7.41 11.56
N PHE A 24 25.55 -7.87 10.96
CA PHE A 24 25.63 -9.17 10.29
C PHE A 24 25.24 -10.34 11.21
N TYR A 25 25.55 -10.20 12.50
CA TYR A 25 25.29 -11.17 13.57
C TYR A 25 23.80 -11.39 13.91
N TYR A 26 22.88 -10.59 13.38
CA TYR A 26 21.45 -10.83 13.54
C TYR A 26 20.99 -12.03 12.70
N PRO A 27 19.88 -12.70 13.07
CA PRO A 27 19.29 -13.76 12.26
C PRO A 27 18.93 -13.28 10.85
N LYS A 28 18.70 -14.23 9.94
CA LYS A 28 18.21 -13.90 8.59
C LYS A 28 16.85 -13.19 8.69
N LEU A 29 16.63 -12.20 7.84
CA LEU A 29 15.31 -11.59 7.68
C LEU A 29 14.39 -12.54 6.87
N PRO A 30 13.06 -12.45 7.07
CA PRO A 30 12.10 -13.22 6.28
C PRO A 30 11.90 -12.66 4.85
N PHE A 31 12.60 -11.58 4.50
CA PHE A 31 12.61 -10.91 3.20
C PHE A 31 14.03 -10.42 2.88
N ASP A 32 14.35 -10.22 1.59
CA ASP A 32 15.69 -9.87 1.13
C ASP A 32 15.79 -8.43 0.57
N SER A 33 14.66 -7.73 0.43
CA SER A 33 14.57 -6.36 -0.13
C SER A 33 15.25 -5.27 0.71
N VAL A 34 15.48 -5.48 2.01
CA VAL A 34 16.04 -4.48 2.93
C VAL A 34 17.07 -5.11 3.85
N SER A 35 18.13 -4.38 4.19
CA SER A 35 19.19 -4.89 5.06
C SER A 35 18.77 -4.92 6.55
N LYS A 36 19.41 -5.80 7.33
CA LYS A 36 19.21 -5.89 8.79
C LYS A 36 19.46 -4.57 9.51
N LYS A 37 20.43 -3.80 9.02
CA LYS A 37 20.78 -2.48 9.56
C LYS A 37 19.61 -1.50 9.38
N GLU A 38 19.10 -1.38 8.15
CA GLU A 38 18.00 -0.47 7.82
C GLU A 38 16.72 -0.82 8.59
N VAL A 39 16.41 -2.12 8.72
CA VAL A 39 15.29 -2.59 9.55
C VAL A 39 15.42 -2.10 11.00
N VAL A 40 16.60 -2.23 11.60
CA VAL A 40 16.84 -1.82 13.00
C VAL A 40 16.84 -0.31 13.15
N GLU A 41 17.43 0.42 12.20
CA GLU A 41 17.44 1.88 12.20
C GLU A 41 16.01 2.44 12.07
N SER A 42 15.16 1.84 11.22
CA SER A 42 13.79 2.31 11.01
C SER A 42 12.95 2.30 12.29
N ILE A 43 13.07 1.27 13.13
CA ILE A 43 12.36 1.20 14.42
C ILE A 43 13.07 1.96 15.53
N THR A 44 14.40 2.04 15.49
CA THR A 44 15.20 2.71 16.54
C THR A 44 15.05 4.22 16.47
N GLN A 45 15.00 4.78 15.26
CA GLN A 45 14.87 6.22 15.00
C GLN A 45 13.41 6.70 14.95
N SER A 46 12.46 5.76 14.82
CA SER A 46 11.03 6.07 14.83
C SER A 46 10.50 6.21 16.26
N SER A 47 9.61 7.20 16.46
CA SER A 47 8.79 7.33 17.67
C SER A 47 7.56 6.42 17.66
N LYS A 48 7.27 5.74 16.54
CA LYS A 48 6.15 4.81 16.41
C LYS A 48 6.51 3.45 16.99
N ASP A 49 5.55 2.81 17.64
CA ASP A 49 5.71 1.47 18.21
C ASP A 49 5.82 0.37 17.15
N MET A 50 5.33 0.61 15.93
CA MET A 50 5.38 -0.31 14.80
C MET A 50 5.65 0.45 13.49
N VAL A 51 6.54 -0.10 12.65
CA VAL A 51 7.02 0.55 11.41
C VAL A 51 7.01 -0.45 10.26
N LYS A 52 6.48 -0.06 9.09
CA LYS A 52 6.58 -0.85 7.85
C LYS A 52 8.04 -0.83 7.38
N VAL A 53 8.61 -2.01 7.12
CA VAL A 53 10.02 -2.17 6.72
C VAL A 53 10.18 -2.74 5.33
N ALA A 54 9.24 -3.53 4.84
CA ALA A 54 9.30 -4.08 3.50
C ALA A 54 7.90 -4.38 2.95
N GLU A 55 7.83 -4.56 1.63
CA GLU A 55 6.70 -5.18 0.95
C GLU A 55 7.25 -6.19 -0.04
N GLU A 56 6.98 -7.47 0.18
CA GLU A 56 7.57 -8.56 -0.60
C GLU A 56 6.65 -9.78 -0.56
N ASN A 57 6.58 -10.52 -1.66
CA ASN A 57 5.82 -11.78 -1.76
C ASN A 57 4.33 -11.65 -1.42
N GLY A 58 3.72 -10.49 -1.64
CA GLY A 58 2.30 -10.22 -1.36
C GLY A 58 2.00 -9.83 0.09
N TYR A 59 3.04 -9.51 0.87
CA TYR A 59 2.91 -9.11 2.26
C TYR A 59 3.57 -7.77 2.52
N GLU A 60 2.95 -6.99 3.40
CA GLU A 60 3.60 -5.89 4.08
C GLU A 60 4.23 -6.42 5.37
N TRP A 61 5.51 -6.11 5.55
CA TRP A 61 6.28 -6.49 6.72
C TRP A 61 6.46 -5.29 7.64
N PHE A 62 6.20 -5.50 8.92
CA PHE A 62 6.38 -4.50 9.97
C PHE A 62 7.31 -5.03 11.04
N ILE A 63 7.98 -4.11 11.72
CA ILE A 63 8.77 -4.39 12.91
C ILE A 63 8.21 -3.64 14.11
N THR A 64 8.24 -4.28 15.27
CA THR A 64 7.90 -3.67 16.55
C THR A 64 8.87 -4.13 17.65
N ARG A 65 8.99 -3.34 18.71
CA ARG A 65 9.86 -3.66 19.85
C ARG A 65 9.21 -4.73 20.72
N MET A 66 10.02 -5.67 21.19
CA MET A 66 9.60 -6.68 22.15
C MET A 66 9.56 -6.09 23.56
N GLU A 67 8.49 -5.37 23.88
CA GLU A 67 8.27 -4.79 25.22
C GLU A 67 7.10 -5.48 25.92
N GLN A 68 7.35 -6.38 26.88
CA GLN A 68 6.33 -6.95 27.80
C GLN A 68 5.00 -7.38 27.14
N GLY A 69 5.05 -7.93 25.92
CA GLY A 69 3.86 -8.37 25.19
C GLY A 69 3.23 -7.33 24.24
N LYS A 70 3.61 -6.05 24.32
CA LYS A 70 3.04 -4.93 23.54
C LYS A 70 3.00 -5.13 22.03
N ALA A 71 3.86 -6.00 21.48
CA ALA A 71 3.83 -6.36 20.07
C ALA A 71 2.42 -6.80 19.62
N ARG A 72 1.71 -7.54 20.49
CA ARG A 72 0.34 -7.98 20.26
C ARG A 72 -0.65 -6.82 20.23
N GLU A 73 -0.55 -5.93 21.20
CA GLU A 73 -1.42 -4.75 21.32
C GLU A 73 -1.19 -3.80 20.15
N ASN A 74 0.07 -3.54 19.80
CA ASN A 74 0.46 -2.71 18.66
C ASN A 74 -0.09 -3.26 17.34
N LEU A 75 -0.02 -4.59 17.14
CA LEU A 75 -0.59 -5.25 15.97
C LEU A 75 -2.11 -5.04 15.90
N LYS A 76 -2.81 -5.34 17.00
CA LYS A 76 -4.26 -5.18 17.07
C LYS A 76 -4.67 -3.73 16.81
N GLU A 77 -3.97 -2.77 17.41
CA GLU A 77 -4.25 -1.35 17.24
C GLU A 77 -4.00 -0.89 15.79
N MET A 78 -2.87 -1.27 15.19
CA MET A 78 -2.54 -0.95 13.81
C MET A 78 -3.62 -1.43 12.84
N ILE A 79 -4.04 -2.70 12.99
CA ILE A 79 -5.05 -3.30 12.11
C ILE A 79 -6.44 -2.71 12.39
N SER A 80 -6.77 -2.45 13.67
CA SER A 80 -8.06 -1.85 14.05
C SER A 80 -8.23 -0.42 13.56
N LYS A 81 -7.15 0.37 13.49
CA LYS A 81 -7.17 1.72 12.89
C LYS A 81 -7.60 1.71 11.41
N LYS A 82 -7.48 0.57 10.73
CA LYS A 82 -7.98 0.37 9.35
C LYS A 82 -9.39 -0.24 9.29
N GLY A 83 -10.09 -0.31 10.42
CA GLY A 83 -11.48 -0.77 10.52
C GLY A 83 -11.65 -2.29 10.59
N TRP A 84 -10.58 -3.04 10.77
CA TRP A 84 -10.62 -4.49 10.97
C TRP A 84 -10.86 -4.82 12.45
N LYS A 85 -11.77 -5.75 12.75
CA LYS A 85 -12.08 -6.16 14.13
C LYS A 85 -11.30 -7.42 14.49
N PHE A 86 -10.52 -7.37 15.57
CA PHE A 86 -9.86 -8.56 16.10
C PHE A 86 -10.88 -9.60 16.55
N LYS A 87 -10.65 -10.88 16.21
CA LYS A 87 -11.53 -11.99 16.56
C LYS A 87 -10.85 -12.92 17.55
N GLU A 88 -9.74 -13.51 17.14
CA GLU A 88 -9.02 -14.50 17.95
C GLU A 88 -7.55 -14.60 17.53
N GLN A 89 -6.77 -15.28 18.35
CA GLN A 89 -5.38 -15.61 18.07
C GLN A 89 -5.21 -17.13 18.04
N MET A 90 -4.53 -17.64 17.00
CA MET A 90 -4.18 -19.04 16.81
C MET A 90 -2.67 -19.15 16.63
N GLY A 91 -1.95 -19.49 17.71
CA GLY A 91 -0.49 -19.53 17.70
C GLY A 91 0.12 -18.15 17.44
N SER A 92 0.94 -18.03 16.40
CA SER A 92 1.50 -16.76 15.90
C SER A 92 0.52 -15.96 15.04
N GLY A 93 -0.61 -16.55 14.63
CA GLY A 93 -1.60 -15.95 13.75
C GLY A 93 -2.68 -15.17 14.50
N TYR A 94 -3.03 -14.00 13.98
CA TYR A 94 -4.06 -13.10 14.50
C TYR A 94 -5.14 -12.92 13.44
N ILE A 95 -6.35 -13.31 13.79
CA ILE A 95 -7.50 -13.26 12.89
C ILE A 95 -8.28 -11.98 13.13
N PHE A 96 -8.55 -11.28 12.04
CA PHE A 96 -9.37 -10.08 12.00
C PHE A 96 -10.48 -10.21 10.96
N GLU A 97 -11.58 -9.51 11.18
CA GLU A 97 -12.73 -9.49 10.28
C GLU A 97 -13.17 -8.07 9.93
N LYS A 98 -13.60 -7.90 8.68
CA LYS A 98 -14.17 -6.66 8.16
C LYS A 98 -15.08 -6.99 6.97
N ASN A 99 -16.37 -6.69 7.07
CA ASN A 99 -17.36 -6.87 5.99
C ASN A 99 -17.26 -8.27 5.34
N ASP A 100 -17.44 -9.31 6.17
CA ASP A 100 -17.35 -10.74 5.80
C ASP A 100 -16.00 -11.22 5.24
N LYS A 101 -14.98 -10.36 5.23
CA LYS A 101 -13.60 -10.74 4.88
C LYS A 101 -12.82 -11.09 6.13
N ARG A 102 -11.93 -12.07 5.98
CA ARG A 102 -10.98 -12.51 7.01
C ARG A 102 -9.57 -12.07 6.64
N LEU A 103 -8.87 -11.48 7.59
CA LEU A 103 -7.45 -11.13 7.51
C LEU A 103 -6.71 -11.94 8.56
N ILE A 104 -5.59 -12.57 8.16
CA ILE A 104 -4.70 -13.26 9.08
C ILE A 104 -3.37 -12.52 9.03
N ALA A 105 -2.97 -11.93 10.17
CA ALA A 105 -1.66 -11.34 10.36
C ALA A 105 -0.83 -12.27 11.24
N GLU A 106 0.44 -12.43 10.94
CA GLU A 106 1.32 -13.34 11.69
C GLU A 106 2.43 -12.57 12.39
N THR A 107 2.84 -13.05 13.56
CA THR A 107 3.97 -12.48 14.30
C THR A 107 5.09 -13.50 14.46
N GLU A 108 6.32 -13.09 14.21
CA GLU A 108 7.51 -13.92 14.41
C GLU A 108 8.55 -13.16 15.23
N MET A 109 9.16 -13.82 16.22
CA MET A 109 10.28 -13.23 16.95
C MET A 109 11.53 -13.24 16.07
N TRP A 110 12.04 -12.07 15.70
CA TRP A 110 13.24 -11.98 14.88
C TRP A 110 14.52 -11.90 15.73
N THR A 111 14.46 -11.14 16.82
CA THR A 111 15.51 -11.13 17.85
C THR A 111 14.85 -11.06 19.22
N GLY A 112 15.61 -11.23 20.31
CA GLY A 112 15.07 -11.02 21.67
C GLY A 112 14.49 -9.63 21.92
N ASN A 113 14.81 -8.64 21.06
CA ASN A 113 14.36 -7.26 21.19
C ASN A 113 13.31 -6.84 20.15
N PHE A 114 13.09 -7.65 19.10
CA PHE A 114 12.29 -7.26 17.94
C PHE A 114 11.38 -8.39 17.46
N VAL A 115 10.14 -8.02 17.19
CA VAL A 115 9.12 -8.90 16.59
C VAL A 115 8.81 -8.40 15.19
N MET A 116 8.81 -9.32 14.25
CA MET A 116 8.33 -9.12 12.88
C MET A 116 6.85 -9.41 12.83
N VAL A 117 6.15 -8.64 12.01
CA VAL A 117 4.73 -8.78 11.76
C VAL A 117 4.54 -8.84 10.26
N GLN A 118 3.82 -9.86 9.81
CA GLN A 118 3.46 -10.07 8.42
C GLN A 118 1.96 -9.81 8.25
N VAL A 119 1.60 -8.95 7.31
CA VAL A 119 0.20 -8.68 6.96
C VAL A 119 0.01 -8.80 5.45
N PRO A 120 -0.97 -9.57 4.96
CA PRO A 120 -1.29 -9.61 3.53
C PRO A 120 -1.54 -8.21 2.98
N ASN A 121 -0.91 -7.81 1.88
CA ASN A 121 -0.99 -6.44 1.35
C ASN A 121 -2.38 -6.05 0.79
N THR A 122 -3.35 -6.96 0.84
CA THR A 122 -4.75 -6.75 0.46
C THR A 122 -5.60 -6.09 1.55
N TRP A 123 -5.04 -5.89 2.76
CA TRP A 123 -5.76 -5.35 3.92
C TRP A 123 -6.08 -3.84 3.87
N ASP A 124 -5.37 -3.08 3.04
CA ASP A 124 -5.49 -1.63 2.90
C ASP A 124 -6.38 -1.20 1.72
N ILE A 125 -7.19 -2.10 1.20
CA ILE A 125 -8.19 -1.74 0.20
C ILE A 125 -9.26 -0.92 0.94
N PRO A 126 -9.45 0.38 0.63
CA PRO A 126 -10.37 1.22 1.38
C PRO A 126 -11.78 0.64 1.29
N ALA A 127 -12.47 0.61 2.44
CA ALA A 127 -13.87 0.17 2.57
C ALA A 127 -14.87 1.03 1.78
N TYR A 128 -14.38 2.06 1.07
CA TYR A 128 -15.16 2.91 0.16
C TYR A 128 -15.79 2.17 -1.03
N ILE A 129 -15.60 0.85 -1.12
CA ILE A 129 -16.25 -0.01 -2.12
C ILE A 129 -17.64 -0.49 -1.65
N GLU A 130 -17.95 -0.45 -0.35
CA GLU A 130 -19.15 -1.10 0.20
C GLU A 130 -20.06 -0.11 0.92
N LYS A 131 -20.37 1.03 0.29
CA LYS A 131 -21.60 1.72 0.65
C LYS A 131 -22.71 1.04 -0.15
N ASP A 132 -23.50 0.21 0.53
CA ASP A 132 -24.77 -0.34 0.03
C ASP A 132 -25.73 0.80 -0.35
N LEU A 133 -25.48 1.41 -1.49
CA LEU A 133 -26.55 1.80 -2.40
C LEU A 133 -26.71 0.60 -3.32
N SER A 134 -27.94 0.19 -3.62
CA SER A 134 -28.18 -0.94 -4.51
C SER A 134 -27.36 -0.70 -5.78
N VAL A 135 -26.42 -1.60 -6.04
CA VAL A 135 -25.44 -1.46 -7.14
C VAL A 135 -26.18 -1.24 -8.46
N GLU A 136 -27.40 -1.79 -8.57
CA GLU A 136 -28.34 -1.65 -9.67
C GLU A 136 -28.89 -0.22 -9.85
N GLU A 137 -29.24 0.52 -8.80
CA GLU A 137 -29.74 1.90 -8.93
C GLU A 137 -28.65 2.90 -9.32
N GLU A 138 -27.43 2.75 -8.77
CA GLU A 138 -26.30 3.59 -9.21
C GLU A 138 -25.81 3.16 -10.60
N LEU A 139 -25.77 1.87 -10.93
CA LEU A 139 -25.45 1.38 -12.28
C LEU A 139 -26.38 2.00 -13.32
N LYS A 140 -27.70 1.97 -13.09
CA LYS A 140 -28.69 2.53 -14.00
C LYS A 140 -28.51 4.04 -14.22
N LYS A 141 -28.02 4.76 -13.21
CA LYS A 141 -27.68 6.18 -13.33
C LYS A 141 -26.45 6.44 -14.22
N TYR A 142 -25.52 5.50 -14.30
CA TYR A 142 -24.31 5.62 -15.12
C TYR A 142 -24.34 4.76 -16.39
N GLU A 143 -25.36 3.94 -16.63
CA GLU A 143 -25.50 3.13 -17.85
C GLU A 143 -25.49 3.99 -19.11
N ASP A 144 -26.22 5.11 -19.11
CA ASP A 144 -26.19 6.06 -20.23
C ASP A 144 -24.82 6.69 -20.41
N VAL A 145 -24.09 6.87 -19.31
CA VAL A 145 -22.74 7.43 -19.32
C VAL A 145 -21.72 6.41 -19.83
N PHE A 146 -21.87 5.13 -19.47
CA PHE A 146 -21.05 4.03 -19.99
C PHE A 146 -21.33 3.78 -21.46
N LYS A 147 -22.60 3.83 -21.87
CA LYS A 147 -23.02 3.76 -23.27
C LYS A 147 -22.42 4.93 -24.05
N GLN A 148 -22.53 6.16 -23.53
CA GLN A 148 -21.88 7.34 -24.11
C GLN A 148 -20.36 7.21 -24.12
N ALA A 149 -19.69 6.67 -23.10
CA ALA A 149 -18.23 6.49 -23.11
C ALA A 149 -17.78 5.49 -24.18
N LYS A 150 -18.52 4.38 -24.31
CA LYS A 150 -18.29 3.33 -25.31
C LYS A 150 -18.57 3.83 -26.73
N GLU A 151 -19.55 4.71 -26.89
CA GLU A 151 -19.89 5.37 -28.16
C GLU A 151 -18.98 6.57 -28.47
N ALA A 152 -18.49 7.29 -27.46
CA ALA A 152 -17.75 8.54 -27.60
C ALA A 152 -16.30 8.36 -28.02
N LYS A 153 -15.70 7.17 -27.88
CA LYS A 153 -14.42 6.83 -28.48
C LYS A 153 -14.06 5.37 -28.21
N VAL A 154 -14.21 4.54 -29.23
CA VAL A 154 -13.15 3.57 -29.54
C VAL A 154 -11.90 4.42 -29.73
N VAL A 155 -11.08 4.57 -28.68
CA VAL A 155 -9.73 5.10 -28.86
C VAL A 155 -9.00 4.02 -29.64
N GLU A 156 -8.85 4.23 -30.95
CA GLU A 156 -8.20 3.28 -31.88
C GLU A 156 -6.75 2.95 -31.46
N ASP A 157 -6.19 3.69 -30.49
CA ASP A 157 -4.89 3.43 -29.90
C ASP A 157 -4.91 3.58 -28.36
N LEU A 158 -5.16 2.46 -27.66
CA LEU A 158 -5.04 2.37 -26.19
C LEU A 158 -3.68 2.88 -25.67
N GLY A 159 -2.61 2.82 -26.47
CA GLY A 159 -1.28 3.27 -26.10
C GLY A 159 -1.22 4.77 -25.79
N ASN A 160 -1.81 5.59 -26.66
CA ASN A 160 -1.87 7.04 -26.46
C ASN A 160 -2.79 7.44 -25.29
N GLY A 161 -3.92 6.74 -25.12
CA GLY A 161 -4.83 6.95 -24.00
C GLY A 161 -4.18 6.64 -22.64
N ILE A 162 -3.35 5.60 -22.55
CA ILE A 162 -2.59 5.27 -21.33
C ILE A 162 -1.52 6.33 -21.04
N HIS A 163 -0.87 6.88 -22.06
CA HIS A 163 0.11 7.97 -21.88
C HIS A 163 -0.55 9.23 -21.30
N GLU A 164 -1.75 9.60 -21.78
CA GLU A 164 -2.52 10.70 -21.20
C GLU A 164 -2.96 10.40 -19.76
N LEU A 165 -3.44 9.18 -19.49
CA LEU A 165 -3.81 8.72 -18.15
C LEU A 165 -2.64 8.86 -17.17
N ARG A 166 -1.43 8.45 -17.57
CA ARG A 166 -0.21 8.56 -16.74
C ARG A 166 0.13 9.99 -16.36
N GLY A 167 -0.32 10.98 -17.16
CA GLY A 167 -0.22 12.40 -16.84
C GLY A 167 -1.24 12.90 -15.81
N THR A 168 -2.16 12.04 -15.35
CA THR A 168 -3.20 12.38 -14.37
C THR A 168 -2.99 11.65 -13.04
N ASP A 169 -3.48 12.24 -11.95
CA ASP A 169 -3.53 11.57 -10.64
C ASP A 169 -4.47 10.35 -10.63
N ALA A 170 -5.30 10.15 -11.67
CA ALA A 170 -6.25 9.05 -11.77
C ALA A 170 -5.55 7.68 -11.81
N VAL A 171 -4.33 7.61 -12.37
CA VAL A 171 -3.54 6.36 -12.44
C VAL A 171 -3.16 5.81 -11.07
N LYS A 172 -3.00 6.68 -10.06
CA LYS A 172 -2.70 6.27 -8.68
C LYS A 172 -3.81 5.43 -8.04
N PHE A 173 -5.00 5.44 -8.65
CA PHE A 173 -6.15 4.69 -8.15
C PHE A 173 -6.37 3.37 -8.89
N ILE A 174 -5.58 3.08 -9.94
CA ILE A 174 -5.58 1.81 -10.66
C ILE A 174 -4.59 0.88 -9.93
N PRO A 175 -5.00 -0.32 -9.50
CA PRO A 175 -4.07 -1.29 -8.91
C PRO A 175 -2.92 -1.61 -9.88
N GLU A 176 -1.69 -1.74 -9.39
CA GLU A 176 -0.52 -2.01 -10.26
C GLU A 176 -0.66 -3.29 -11.09
N GLN A 177 -1.36 -4.28 -10.53
CA GLN A 177 -1.64 -5.57 -11.15
C GLN A 177 -2.91 -5.58 -12.01
N ALA A 178 -3.56 -4.44 -12.21
CA ALA A 178 -4.73 -4.31 -13.07
C ALA A 178 -4.34 -4.14 -14.54
N LYS A 179 -5.04 -4.85 -15.43
CA LYS A 179 -4.93 -4.65 -16.88
C LYS A 179 -6.05 -3.73 -17.34
N VAL A 180 -5.73 -2.48 -17.67
CA VAL A 180 -6.70 -1.53 -18.25
C VAL A 180 -7.22 -2.08 -19.58
N THR A 181 -8.53 -2.22 -19.71
CA THR A 181 -9.22 -2.76 -20.89
C THR A 181 -9.82 -1.66 -21.75
N SER A 182 -10.27 -0.57 -21.13
CA SER A 182 -10.75 0.60 -21.87
C SER A 182 -10.60 1.88 -21.03
N PHE A 183 -10.60 3.01 -21.71
CA PHE A 183 -10.51 4.34 -21.11
C PHE A 183 -11.37 5.31 -21.91
N GLY A 184 -12.17 6.11 -21.21
CA GLY A 184 -13.00 7.16 -21.79
C GLY A 184 -12.84 8.46 -21.02
N LYS A 185 -12.64 9.56 -21.75
CA LYS A 185 -12.73 10.91 -21.19
C LYS A 185 -14.08 11.50 -21.56
N LEU A 186 -14.84 11.91 -20.55
CA LEU A 186 -16.15 12.50 -20.72
C LEU A 186 -16.07 14.02 -20.63
N SER A 187 -17.18 14.67 -21.00
CA SER A 187 -17.36 16.11 -20.85
C SER A 187 -17.01 16.57 -19.43
N TYR A 188 -16.44 17.77 -19.32
CA TYR A 188 -16.02 18.39 -18.05
C TYR A 188 -14.83 17.74 -17.32
N GLY A 189 -14.09 16.83 -17.98
CA GLY A 189 -12.85 16.27 -17.44
C GLY A 189 -13.04 15.02 -16.58
N ASN A 190 -14.23 14.43 -16.60
CA ASN A 190 -14.47 13.16 -15.95
C ASN A 190 -13.78 12.02 -16.71
N ILE A 191 -13.30 11.02 -15.98
CA ILE A 191 -12.59 9.88 -16.55
C ILE A 191 -13.30 8.59 -16.15
N VAL A 192 -13.44 7.69 -17.12
CA VAL A 192 -13.90 6.31 -16.92
C VAL A 192 -12.76 5.38 -17.27
N ILE A 193 -12.41 4.48 -16.36
CA ILE A 193 -11.40 3.44 -16.60
C ILE A 193 -12.02 2.09 -16.33
N GLU A 194 -11.97 1.21 -17.31
CA GLU A 194 -12.28 -0.20 -17.14
C GLU A 194 -10.97 -0.99 -17.02
N TYR A 195 -10.88 -1.86 -16.03
CA TYR A 195 -9.73 -2.74 -15.89
C TYR A 195 -10.10 -4.13 -15.36
N LYS A 196 -9.28 -5.12 -15.75
CA LYS A 196 -9.31 -6.51 -15.28
C LYS A 196 -8.34 -6.69 -14.12
N LEU A 197 -8.76 -7.41 -13.07
CA LEU A 197 -7.94 -7.63 -11.87
C LEU A 197 -7.99 -9.09 -11.42
N LYS A 198 -7.04 -9.92 -11.87
CA LYS A 198 -6.88 -11.36 -11.52
C LYS A 198 -8.18 -12.19 -11.51
N ASN A 199 -8.93 -12.17 -10.41
CA ASN A 199 -10.18 -12.93 -10.18
C ASN A 199 -11.46 -12.09 -10.32
N LEU A 200 -11.32 -10.79 -10.62
CA LEU A 200 -12.41 -9.86 -10.87
C LEU A 200 -12.41 -9.51 -12.36
N GLU A 201 -13.51 -9.82 -13.04
CA GLU A 201 -13.59 -9.65 -14.48
C GLU A 201 -13.59 -8.18 -14.90
N TYR A 202 -14.26 -7.28 -14.16
CA TYR A 202 -14.27 -5.85 -14.48
C TYR A 202 -14.42 -4.98 -13.22
N ALA A 203 -13.63 -3.91 -13.15
CA ALA A 203 -13.88 -2.78 -12.26
C ALA A 203 -13.91 -1.50 -13.09
N VAL A 204 -14.98 -0.72 -12.92
CA VAL A 204 -15.11 0.59 -13.58
C VAL A 204 -14.88 1.67 -12.54
N THR A 205 -13.87 2.51 -12.76
CA THR A 205 -13.59 3.64 -11.89
C THR A 205 -14.02 4.93 -12.58
N TYR A 206 -14.98 5.60 -11.95
CA TYR A 206 -15.45 6.90 -12.38
C TYR A 206 -14.76 7.99 -11.55
N PHE A 207 -14.13 8.93 -12.23
CA PHE A 207 -13.51 10.10 -11.62
C PHE A 207 -14.30 11.33 -11.97
N THR A 208 -14.91 11.97 -10.97
CA THR A 208 -15.59 13.26 -11.18
C THR A 208 -14.64 14.42 -10.92
N TYR A 209 -14.60 15.37 -11.85
CA TYR A 209 -13.88 16.63 -11.68
C TYR A 209 -14.80 17.65 -11.00
N ASP A 210 -14.71 17.80 -9.68
CA ASP A 210 -15.44 18.88 -8.99
C ASP A 210 -14.63 20.19 -9.01
N LYS A 211 -15.01 21.12 -9.88
CA LYS A 211 -14.43 22.47 -9.96
C LYS A 211 -14.54 23.26 -8.65
N ARG A 212 -15.48 22.91 -7.75
CA ARG A 212 -15.74 23.65 -6.50
C ARG A 212 -14.73 23.32 -5.39
N VAL A 213 -13.97 22.23 -5.52
CA VAL A 213 -13.02 21.76 -4.50
C VAL A 213 -11.57 22.04 -4.95
N ARG A 214 -11.35 23.16 -5.62
CA ARG A 214 -9.98 23.68 -5.86
C ARG A 214 -9.42 24.19 -4.54
N LYS A 215 -8.64 23.37 -3.84
CA LYS A 215 -7.76 23.87 -2.78
C LYS A 215 -6.48 24.40 -3.43
N SER A 216 -6.30 25.72 -3.40
CA SER A 216 -5.02 26.35 -3.67
C SER A 216 -4.07 26.00 -2.52
N ILE A 217 -3.00 25.28 -2.83
CA ILE A 217 -1.92 24.97 -1.91
C ILE A 217 -0.77 25.88 -2.30
N TYR A 218 -0.46 26.82 -1.43
CA TYR A 218 0.70 27.69 -1.60
C TYR A 218 1.94 26.97 -1.09
N ASN A 219 2.95 26.81 -1.94
CA ASN A 219 4.25 26.31 -1.52
C ASN A 219 5.12 27.50 -1.09
N PRO A 220 5.46 27.62 0.20
CA PRO A 220 6.20 28.78 0.70
C PRO A 220 7.67 28.80 0.25
N GLU A 221 8.23 27.66 -0.14
CA GLU A 221 9.63 27.54 -0.57
C GLU A 221 9.79 27.95 -2.03
N THR A 222 8.90 27.48 -2.91
CA THR A 222 8.95 27.81 -4.36
C THR A 222 8.16 29.06 -4.72
N LYS A 223 7.32 29.57 -3.80
CA LYS A 223 6.34 30.65 -4.02
C LYS A 223 5.32 30.33 -5.12
N GLU A 224 5.17 29.07 -5.48
CA GLU A 224 4.23 28.63 -6.49
C GLU A 224 2.88 28.25 -5.87
N MET A 225 1.82 28.49 -6.63
CA MET A 225 0.46 28.16 -6.25
C MET A 225 0.03 26.90 -6.98
N PHE A 226 -0.16 25.80 -6.25
CA PHE A 226 -0.60 24.54 -6.81
C PHE A 226 -2.10 24.37 -6.61
N PHE A 227 -2.79 23.92 -7.66
CA PHE A 227 -4.20 23.53 -7.55
C PHE A 227 -4.26 22.02 -7.37
N LYS A 228 -4.60 21.57 -6.16
CA LYS A 228 -4.83 20.14 -5.94
C LYS A 228 -6.25 19.80 -6.39
N ASN A 229 -6.35 19.06 -7.49
CA ASN A 229 -7.63 18.51 -7.94
C ASN A 229 -8.05 17.42 -6.94
N SER A 230 -9.26 17.52 -6.38
CA SER A 230 -9.86 16.42 -5.63
C SER A 230 -10.60 15.52 -6.62
N TRP A 231 -10.12 14.29 -6.78
CA TRP A 231 -10.82 13.27 -7.54
C TRP A 231 -11.69 12.45 -6.59
N GLU A 232 -12.98 12.31 -6.89
CA GLU A 232 -13.82 11.33 -6.22
C GLU A 232 -13.75 10.02 -7.00
N LYS A 233 -13.33 8.93 -6.33
CA LYS A 233 -13.25 7.59 -6.92
C LYS A 233 -14.55 6.85 -6.63
N LYS A 234 -15.31 6.51 -7.66
CA LYS A 234 -16.44 5.57 -7.55
C LYS A 234 -16.11 4.28 -8.27
N ILE A 235 -16.14 3.16 -7.54
CA ILE A 235 -15.89 1.83 -8.11
C ILE A 235 -17.23 1.13 -8.25
N VAL A 236 -17.57 0.74 -9.47
CA VAL A 236 -18.71 -0.13 -9.72
C VAL A 236 -18.18 -1.50 -10.10
N LYS A 237 -18.55 -2.52 -9.33
CA LYS A 237 -18.21 -3.92 -9.58
C LYS A 237 -19.34 -4.54 -10.41
N ARG A 238 -18.98 -5.21 -11.50
CA ARG A 238 -19.90 -6.09 -12.25
C ARG A 238 -19.33 -7.51 -12.19
N GLU A 239 -20.09 -8.42 -11.61
CA GLU A 239 -19.92 -9.86 -11.85
C GLU A 239 -20.73 -10.19 -13.10
N LEU A 240 -20.13 -10.83 -14.11
CA LEU A 240 -20.87 -11.38 -15.23
C LEU A 240 -21.31 -12.80 -14.82
N GLU A 241 -22.57 -13.12 -15.07
CA GLU A 241 -23.10 -14.49 -15.05
C GLU A 241 -22.50 -15.34 -16.18
#